data_AF-A0A363NWC2-F1
#
_entry.id   AF-A0A363NWC2-F1
#
_cell.length_a   1.000
_cell.length_b   1.000
_cell.length_c   1.000
_cell.angle_alpha   90.00
_cell.angle_beta   90.00
_cell.angle_gamma   90.00
#
_symmetry.space_group_name_H-M   'P 1'
#
loop_
_entity.id
_entity.type
_entity.pdbx_description
1 polymer ?
#
loop_
_entity_poly.entity_id
_entity_poly.type
_entity_poly.pdbx_seq_one_letter_code
_entity_poly.pdbx_strand_id
1 'polypeptide(L)'
;MKSSKKIFVLLLLGLFVSCSKDKFVEEVDNRYNTGASKSSNVRIVNLGGSNQVIVNGDSITNFVIRKGETDPMAGKYPPTKYFPVDGRLGTLWNVPQDLLNKQNSADIEVTYVAYQGIGIGLQKKFKIQDKGNSVDYYTLLGDYYNVGLPEVIEVPRSVESPRNPENCKIRIINFAEKPGESQVTQEAIEDLYGPVSLTWSDGTAINNALSHVPVGKVSDYVEIPYGTYQLKVLTENQRQLPSTGSLTMDYMTSSISYIENRTAVIPTYLTYNPIANFKPGGVYTVVVYSQPFDYPNINDPEYTHNQVQNGFQIIADMDPPVNNTYARIQFVNARAEAGAVSLKVGGKSTEAVGFGSHTAYMPAIHGKLQFQAILNNTALTAVNYDVKAGDNYTVWLYSTATGKDSLVVSHNNLSGVTFGGQSGTQDATYERFKTNFYTDVRFFNFNIVFPYATFTSDNGKPFSNNGWAFNERSTEQLTPGYIPWINPYVRLVQMGGNTKIQTQKIMAYHATENTTPGSWADEVAIYTTQDLIAKPELFAVRGALPNADIGSYSIALIGKQTEDPRYKSRMMIVKHTK
;
A
#
# COMPACT_ATOMS: atom_id res chain seq x y z
N MET A 1 -24.37 -64.09 -10.11
CA MET A 1 -24.03 -63.20 -8.98
C MET A 1 -22.60 -62.63 -8.94
N LYS A 2 -21.65 -63.04 -9.80
CA LYS A 2 -20.26 -62.49 -9.78
C LYS A 2 -20.02 -61.25 -10.67
N SER A 3 -20.90 -60.97 -11.64
CA SER A 3 -20.75 -59.82 -12.57
C SER A 3 -21.27 -58.50 -11.98
N SER A 4 -22.39 -58.54 -11.25
CA SER A 4 -23.02 -57.35 -10.64
C SER A 4 -22.15 -56.64 -9.58
N LYS A 5 -21.30 -57.38 -8.84
CA LYS A 5 -20.39 -56.78 -7.86
C LYS A 5 -19.23 -56.00 -8.49
N LYS A 6 -18.81 -56.34 -9.71
CA LYS A 6 -17.73 -55.62 -10.41
C LYS A 6 -18.19 -54.29 -11.01
N ILE A 7 -19.44 -54.21 -11.45
CA ILE A 7 -20.04 -52.97 -11.98
C ILE A 7 -20.28 -51.97 -10.84
N PHE A 8 -20.69 -52.43 -9.65
CA PHE A 8 -20.91 -51.56 -8.50
C PHE A 8 -19.59 -50.95 -7.94
N VAL A 9 -18.49 -51.70 -7.98
CA VAL A 9 -17.17 -51.21 -7.56
C VAL A 9 -16.59 -50.21 -8.57
N LEU A 10 -16.83 -50.39 -9.88
CA LEU A 10 -16.44 -49.42 -10.90
C LEU A 10 -17.25 -48.11 -10.79
N LEU A 11 -18.52 -48.18 -10.43
CA LEU A 11 -19.38 -47.01 -10.21
C LEU A 11 -18.97 -46.21 -8.96
N LEU A 12 -18.53 -46.89 -7.89
CA LEU A 12 -18.02 -46.24 -6.68
C LEU A 12 -16.64 -45.59 -6.86
N LEU A 13 -15.76 -46.17 -7.69
CA LEU A 13 -14.46 -45.57 -8.01
C LEU A 13 -14.58 -44.32 -8.90
N GLY A 14 -15.65 -44.19 -9.70
CA GLY A 14 -15.93 -42.99 -10.49
C GLY A 14 -16.36 -41.77 -9.65
N LEU A 15 -16.89 -41.98 -8.44
CA LEU A 15 -17.36 -40.89 -7.56
C LEU A 15 -16.23 -40.20 -6.79
N PHE A 16 -15.05 -40.82 -6.69
CA PHE A 16 -13.86 -40.20 -6.08
C PHE A 16 -12.98 -39.41 -7.08
N VAL A 17 -13.34 -39.40 -8.37
CA VAL A 17 -12.71 -38.55 -9.41
C VAL A 17 -13.62 -37.37 -9.77
N SER A 18 -14.47 -36.92 -8.84
CA SER A 18 -15.06 -35.59 -8.92
C SER A 18 -13.93 -34.58 -8.74
N CYS A 19 -13.27 -34.21 -9.83
CA CYS A 19 -12.52 -32.96 -9.94
C CYS A 19 -13.34 -31.89 -9.21
N SER A 20 -12.75 -31.26 -8.21
CA SER A 20 -13.14 -29.93 -7.77
C SER A 20 -13.00 -29.03 -8.99
N LYS A 21 -14.04 -28.99 -9.83
CA LYS A 21 -14.20 -27.95 -10.82
C LYS A 21 -14.25 -26.70 -9.97
N ASP A 22 -13.21 -25.88 -10.04
CA ASP A 22 -13.26 -24.53 -9.51
C ASP A 22 -14.59 -23.98 -9.99
N LYS A 23 -15.48 -23.70 -9.03
CA LYS A 23 -16.66 -22.91 -9.32
C LYS A 23 -16.07 -21.58 -9.73
N PHE A 24 -15.92 -21.36 -11.03
CA PHE A 24 -16.02 -20.02 -11.57
C PHE A 24 -17.30 -19.49 -10.99
N VAL A 25 -17.17 -18.61 -10.00
CA VAL A 25 -18.25 -17.74 -9.61
C VAL A 25 -18.54 -16.99 -10.91
N GLU A 26 -19.63 -17.35 -11.58
CA GLU A 26 -20.23 -16.43 -12.53
C GLU A 26 -20.42 -15.15 -11.73
N GLU A 27 -19.60 -14.15 -12.03
CA GLU A 27 -19.84 -12.80 -11.54
C GLU A 27 -21.23 -12.45 -12.05
N VAL A 28 -22.22 -12.52 -11.17
CA VAL A 28 -23.53 -11.94 -11.41
C VAL A 28 -23.24 -10.50 -11.83
N ASP A 29 -23.68 -10.11 -13.02
CA ASP A 29 -23.51 -8.76 -13.56
C ASP A 29 -24.29 -7.77 -12.67
N ASN A 30 -23.65 -7.38 -11.57
CA ASN A 30 -24.14 -6.44 -10.57
C ASN A 30 -23.81 -5.01 -10.98
N ARG A 31 -23.49 -4.76 -12.26
CA ARG A 31 -23.29 -3.40 -12.73
C ARG A 31 -24.61 -2.65 -12.59
N TYR A 32 -24.56 -1.53 -11.87
CA TYR A 32 -25.68 -0.62 -11.70
C TYR A 32 -26.24 -0.06 -13.03
N ASN A 33 -25.48 -0.18 -14.13
CA ASN A 33 -25.89 0.16 -15.48
C ASN A 33 -25.69 -1.05 -16.40
N THR A 34 -26.79 -1.63 -16.90
CA THR A 34 -26.82 -2.71 -17.90
C THR A 34 -26.92 -2.18 -19.33
N GLY A 35 -27.01 -0.86 -19.52
CA GLY A 35 -27.03 -0.21 -20.81
C GLY A 35 -25.66 -0.22 -21.49
N ALA A 36 -25.61 -0.64 -22.75
CA ALA A 36 -24.40 -0.59 -23.57
C ALA A 36 -24.08 0.84 -24.04
N SER A 37 -23.72 1.74 -23.12
CA SER A 37 -23.18 3.06 -23.48
C SER A 37 -21.69 2.92 -23.79
N LYS A 38 -21.29 3.22 -25.03
CA LYS A 38 -19.88 3.28 -25.41
C LYS A 38 -19.20 4.41 -24.64
N SER A 39 -18.10 4.13 -23.95
CA SER A 39 -17.26 5.15 -23.32
C SER A 39 -16.56 5.97 -24.41
N SER A 40 -16.47 7.30 -24.22
CA SER A 40 -15.54 8.13 -24.98
C SER A 40 -14.11 7.92 -24.49
N ASN A 41 -13.14 8.53 -25.18
CA ASN A 41 -11.74 8.61 -24.74
C ASN A 41 -11.51 9.70 -23.68
N VAL A 42 -12.55 10.45 -23.29
CA VAL A 42 -12.49 11.57 -22.36
C VAL A 42 -12.88 11.12 -20.96
N ARG A 43 -12.07 11.49 -19.97
CA ARG A 43 -12.36 11.31 -18.55
C ARG A 43 -12.25 12.64 -17.81
N ILE A 44 -13.16 12.88 -16.88
CA ILE A 44 -13.05 13.99 -15.92
C ILE A 44 -12.40 13.45 -14.64
N VAL A 45 -11.35 14.11 -14.19
CA VAL A 45 -10.68 13.85 -12.92
C VAL A 45 -10.98 15.01 -11.98
N ASN A 46 -11.95 14.81 -11.11
CA ASN A 46 -12.54 15.84 -10.27
C ASN A 46 -11.78 16.00 -8.95
N LEU A 47 -10.69 16.76 -8.97
CA LEU A 47 -9.86 17.02 -7.80
C LEU A 47 -10.40 18.18 -6.94
N GLY A 48 -11.16 19.09 -7.54
CA GLY A 48 -11.77 20.24 -6.87
C GLY A 48 -13.01 19.92 -6.04
N GLY A 49 -13.43 18.65 -5.96
CA GLY A 49 -14.51 18.22 -5.06
C GLY A 49 -15.94 18.61 -5.50
N SER A 50 -16.15 18.96 -6.77
CA SER A 50 -17.50 19.21 -7.31
C SER A 50 -18.37 17.95 -7.16
N ASN A 51 -19.68 18.08 -6.95
CA ASN A 51 -20.56 16.92 -6.74
C ASN A 51 -21.71 16.83 -7.75
N GLN A 52 -21.83 17.80 -8.67
CA GLN A 52 -22.81 17.83 -9.75
C GLN A 52 -22.14 18.03 -11.11
N VAL A 53 -22.82 17.56 -12.16
CA VAL A 53 -22.45 17.79 -13.57
C VAL A 53 -23.68 18.17 -14.40
N ILE A 54 -23.50 19.19 -15.24
CA ILE A 54 -24.39 19.57 -16.33
C ILE A 54 -23.62 19.37 -17.64
N VAL A 55 -24.28 18.78 -18.64
CA VAL A 55 -23.70 18.54 -19.96
C VAL A 55 -24.61 19.10 -21.03
N ASN A 56 -24.09 20.00 -21.87
CA ASN A 56 -24.84 20.70 -22.93
C ASN A 56 -26.12 21.38 -22.41
N GLY A 57 -26.12 21.83 -21.14
CA GLY A 57 -27.27 22.45 -20.48
C GLY A 57 -28.18 21.48 -19.70
N ASP A 58 -27.99 20.16 -19.83
CA ASP A 58 -28.79 19.16 -19.13
C ASP A 58 -28.11 18.66 -17.85
N SER A 59 -28.82 18.69 -16.73
CA SER A 59 -28.35 18.10 -15.46
C SER A 59 -28.36 16.57 -15.55
N ILE A 60 -27.17 15.96 -15.45
CA ILE A 60 -27.03 14.49 -15.50
C ILE A 60 -26.83 13.86 -14.11
N THR A 61 -26.57 14.69 -13.10
CA THR A 61 -26.62 14.36 -11.67
C THR A 61 -27.94 14.85 -11.05
N ASN A 62 -28.25 14.45 -9.82
CA ASN A 62 -29.59 14.65 -9.23
C ASN A 62 -29.86 16.04 -8.61
N PHE A 63 -28.82 16.85 -8.33
CA PHE A 63 -28.93 18.17 -7.68
C PHE A 63 -29.71 18.19 -6.34
N VAL A 64 -29.84 17.04 -5.67
CA VAL A 64 -30.58 16.92 -4.41
C VAL A 64 -29.77 17.51 -3.25
N ILE A 65 -30.39 18.41 -2.50
CA ILE A 65 -29.84 19.03 -1.30
C ILE A 65 -30.37 18.29 -0.06
N ARG A 66 -29.47 17.92 0.87
CA ARG A 66 -29.80 17.27 2.16
C ARG A 66 -29.37 18.15 3.32
N LYS A 67 -30.18 18.22 4.38
CA LYS A 67 -29.97 19.11 5.55
C LYS A 67 -28.97 18.50 6.57
N GLY A 68 -27.78 18.15 6.09
CA GLY A 68 -26.70 17.61 6.91
C GLY A 68 -27.09 16.35 7.71
N GLU A 69 -26.43 16.12 8.84
CA GLU A 69 -26.57 14.90 9.66
C GLU A 69 -27.95 14.75 10.34
N THR A 70 -28.71 15.84 10.47
CA THR A 70 -30.06 15.82 11.05
C THR A 70 -31.15 15.37 10.08
N ASP A 71 -30.82 15.20 8.80
CA ASP A 71 -31.73 14.71 7.77
C ASP A 71 -31.83 13.18 7.81
N PRO A 72 -33.01 12.56 7.97
CA PRO A 72 -33.18 11.10 7.90
C PRO A 72 -32.70 10.47 6.57
N MET A 73 -32.58 11.29 5.52
CA MET A 73 -32.06 10.93 4.20
C MET A 73 -30.62 11.41 3.97
N ALA A 74 -29.91 11.83 5.02
CA ALA A 74 -28.48 12.13 4.97
C ALA A 74 -27.72 10.94 4.36
N GLY A 75 -26.81 11.22 3.43
CA GLY A 75 -26.06 10.20 2.71
C GLY A 75 -26.87 9.37 1.70
N LYS A 76 -28.19 9.55 1.59
CA LYS A 76 -29.06 8.83 0.66
C LYS A 76 -29.52 9.73 -0.47
N TYR A 77 -28.94 9.53 -1.63
CA TYR A 77 -29.20 10.33 -2.83
C TYR A 77 -29.80 9.46 -3.94
N PRO A 78 -30.79 9.97 -4.70
CA PRO A 78 -31.40 9.18 -5.77
C PRO A 78 -30.41 8.99 -6.94
N PRO A 79 -30.28 7.79 -7.49
CA PRO A 79 -29.39 7.53 -8.62
C PRO A 79 -29.89 8.20 -9.90
N THR A 80 -28.97 8.41 -10.86
CA THR A 80 -29.31 8.85 -12.22
C THR A 80 -28.80 7.85 -13.26
N LYS A 81 -29.18 8.02 -14.54
CA LYS A 81 -28.72 7.16 -15.65
C LYS A 81 -27.19 7.05 -15.71
N TYR A 82 -26.49 8.17 -15.51
CA TYR A 82 -25.04 8.26 -15.67
C TYR A 82 -24.27 8.12 -14.34
N PHE A 83 -24.96 8.29 -13.20
CA PHE A 83 -24.42 8.14 -11.86
C PHE A 83 -25.35 7.22 -11.05
N PRO A 84 -25.30 5.90 -11.27
CA PRO A 84 -26.34 5.01 -10.80
C PRO A 84 -26.17 4.56 -9.33
N VAL A 85 -25.07 4.95 -8.67
CA VAL A 85 -24.83 4.65 -7.24
C VAL A 85 -25.56 5.64 -6.35
N ASP A 86 -25.33 6.94 -6.54
CA ASP A 86 -25.87 8.00 -5.67
C ASP A 86 -26.30 9.25 -6.46
N GLY A 87 -26.24 9.23 -7.79
CA GLY A 87 -26.62 10.36 -8.63
C GLY A 87 -25.67 11.55 -8.56
N ARG A 88 -24.45 11.40 -8.03
CA ARG A 88 -23.47 12.47 -7.81
C ARG A 88 -22.16 12.21 -8.53
N LEU A 89 -21.42 13.30 -8.82
CA LEU A 89 -20.08 13.21 -9.38
C LEU A 89 -19.08 12.72 -8.33
N GLY A 90 -18.38 11.63 -8.62
CA GLY A 90 -17.23 11.16 -7.84
C GLY A 90 -15.91 11.79 -8.29
N THR A 91 -14.79 11.19 -7.88
CA THR A 91 -13.45 11.66 -8.28
C THR A 91 -13.12 11.38 -9.75
N LEU A 92 -13.64 10.27 -10.31
CA LEU A 92 -13.37 9.87 -11.68
C LEU A 92 -14.69 9.65 -12.43
N TRP A 93 -14.80 10.19 -13.63
CA TRP A 93 -15.95 9.96 -14.51
C TRP A 93 -15.51 9.85 -15.96
N ASN A 94 -15.67 8.66 -16.54
CA ASN A 94 -15.50 8.47 -17.99
C ASN A 94 -16.74 9.02 -18.69
N VAL A 95 -16.56 9.99 -19.58
CA VAL A 95 -17.67 10.65 -20.26
C VAL A 95 -18.26 9.69 -21.30
N PRO A 96 -19.57 9.35 -21.22
CA PRO A 96 -20.23 8.54 -22.23
C PRO A 96 -20.25 9.20 -23.61
N GLN A 97 -20.10 8.41 -24.68
CA GLN A 97 -20.13 8.92 -26.05
C GLN A 97 -21.48 9.54 -26.43
N ASP A 98 -22.58 9.08 -25.84
CA ASP A 98 -23.94 9.58 -26.11
C ASP A 98 -24.18 11.01 -25.59
N LEU A 99 -23.29 11.52 -24.74
CA LEU A 99 -23.30 12.91 -24.27
C LEU A 99 -22.54 13.87 -25.19
N LEU A 100 -21.78 13.36 -26.16
CA LEU A 100 -21.03 14.18 -27.10
C LEU A 100 -21.91 14.56 -28.30
N ASN A 101 -21.80 15.81 -28.74
CA ASN A 101 -22.48 16.30 -29.94
C ASN A 101 -21.87 15.72 -31.23
N LYS A 102 -22.42 16.10 -32.38
CA LYS A 102 -21.96 15.63 -33.71
C LYS A 102 -20.49 15.95 -34.02
N GLN A 103 -19.88 16.88 -33.30
CA GLN A 103 -18.46 17.25 -33.40
C GLN A 103 -17.59 16.51 -32.37
N ASN A 104 -18.11 15.46 -31.73
CA ASN A 104 -17.48 14.73 -30.63
C ASN A 104 -17.04 15.66 -29.48
N SER A 105 -17.84 16.67 -29.17
CA SER A 105 -17.57 17.63 -28.10
C SER A 105 -18.76 17.81 -27.18
N ALA A 106 -18.54 18.31 -25.97
CA ALA A 106 -19.62 18.69 -25.07
C ALA A 106 -19.21 19.90 -24.23
N ASP A 107 -20.18 20.74 -23.89
CA ASP A 107 -20.01 21.79 -22.89
C ASP A 107 -20.31 21.20 -21.52
N ILE A 108 -19.32 21.23 -20.64
CA ILE A 108 -19.39 20.68 -19.30
C ILE A 108 -19.45 21.82 -18.29
N GLU A 109 -20.35 21.68 -17.34
CA GLU A 109 -20.35 22.45 -16.11
C GLU A 109 -20.29 21.50 -14.91
N VAL A 110 -19.27 21.66 -14.07
CA VAL A 110 -19.19 20.97 -12.78
C VAL A 110 -19.42 22.00 -11.66
N THR A 111 -20.12 21.59 -10.61
CA THR A 111 -20.39 22.46 -9.47
C THR A 111 -20.56 21.66 -8.18
N TYR A 112 -20.47 22.35 -7.05
CA TYR A 112 -20.72 21.79 -5.73
C TYR A 112 -22.00 22.37 -5.15
N VAL A 113 -22.95 21.51 -4.84
CA VAL A 113 -24.21 21.88 -4.19
C VAL A 113 -24.27 21.24 -2.80
N ALA A 114 -24.54 22.04 -1.78
CA ALA A 114 -24.79 21.61 -0.41
C ALA A 114 -25.87 22.45 0.26
N TYR A 115 -26.30 22.07 1.47
CA TYR A 115 -27.31 22.81 2.24
C TYR A 115 -26.91 24.26 2.51
N GLN A 116 -25.62 24.51 2.70
CA GLN A 116 -25.06 25.85 2.94
C GLN A 116 -24.99 26.70 1.67
N GLY A 117 -25.34 26.16 0.49
CA GLY A 117 -25.37 26.86 -0.79
C GLY A 117 -24.46 26.23 -1.85
N ILE A 118 -24.14 27.03 -2.87
CA ILE A 118 -23.17 26.68 -3.92
C ILE A 118 -21.77 27.00 -3.38
N GLY A 119 -20.83 26.06 -3.52
CA GLY A 119 -19.45 26.29 -3.11
C GLY A 119 -18.78 27.39 -3.94
N ILE A 120 -18.29 28.44 -3.28
CA ILE A 120 -17.56 29.55 -3.93
C ILE A 120 -16.31 28.97 -4.60
N GLY A 121 -16.06 29.31 -5.87
CA GLY A 121 -14.89 28.83 -6.62
C GLY A 121 -14.92 27.34 -7.01
N LEU A 122 -16.07 26.66 -6.87
CA LEU A 122 -16.22 25.24 -7.24
C LEU A 122 -17.04 25.01 -8.53
N GLN A 123 -17.61 26.08 -9.10
CA GLN A 123 -18.33 26.05 -10.37
C GLN A 123 -17.38 26.32 -11.53
N LYS A 124 -17.28 25.39 -12.47
CA LYS A 124 -16.39 25.50 -13.63
C LYS A 124 -17.15 25.16 -14.90
N LYS A 125 -16.94 25.96 -15.94
CA LYS A 125 -17.49 25.74 -17.28
C LYS A 125 -16.36 25.55 -18.26
N PHE A 126 -16.36 24.44 -18.98
CA PHE A 126 -15.32 24.12 -19.95
C PHE A 126 -15.86 23.22 -21.04
N LYS A 127 -15.15 23.21 -22.17
CA LYS A 127 -15.50 22.35 -23.29
C LYS A 127 -14.57 21.15 -23.33
N ILE A 128 -15.13 19.97 -23.54
CA ILE A 128 -14.37 18.74 -23.79
C ILE A 128 -14.49 18.33 -25.25
N GLN A 129 -13.50 17.58 -25.73
CA GLN A 129 -13.53 17.02 -27.08
C GLN A 129 -12.85 15.64 -27.14
N ASP A 130 -13.55 14.65 -27.69
CA ASP A 130 -12.95 13.36 -28.05
C ASP A 130 -12.31 13.46 -29.44
N LYS A 131 -10.98 13.53 -29.46
CA LYS A 131 -10.16 13.59 -30.68
C LYS A 131 -9.62 12.21 -31.09
N GLY A 132 -10.07 11.13 -30.45
CA GLY A 132 -9.56 9.76 -30.64
C GLY A 132 -8.40 9.38 -29.72
N ASN A 133 -7.75 10.34 -29.07
CA ASN A 133 -6.72 10.10 -28.07
C ASN A 133 -7.32 10.13 -26.66
N SER A 134 -6.84 9.26 -25.77
CA SER A 134 -7.22 9.24 -24.36
C SER A 134 -6.75 10.52 -23.65
N VAL A 135 -7.68 11.22 -23.02
CA VAL A 135 -7.43 12.51 -22.37
C VAL A 135 -8.21 12.63 -21.07
N ASP A 136 -7.57 13.24 -20.08
CA ASP A 136 -8.17 13.58 -18.80
C ASP A 136 -8.32 15.10 -18.69
N TYR A 137 -9.49 15.55 -18.24
CA TYR A 137 -9.72 16.94 -17.80
C TYR A 137 -9.69 16.97 -16.27
N TYR A 138 -8.57 17.45 -15.73
CA TYR A 138 -8.41 17.63 -14.28
C TYR A 138 -9.09 18.92 -13.86
N THR A 139 -10.01 18.85 -12.90
CA THR A 139 -10.63 20.05 -12.31
C THR A 139 -9.96 20.31 -10.96
N LEU A 140 -9.29 21.46 -10.81
CA LEU A 140 -8.58 21.86 -9.58
C LEU A 140 -9.48 22.70 -8.68
N LEU A 141 -9.06 23.04 -7.47
CA LEU A 141 -9.80 24.03 -6.67
C LEU A 141 -9.66 25.42 -7.32
N GLY A 142 -10.69 26.26 -7.24
CA GLY A 142 -10.66 27.60 -7.86
C GLY A 142 -9.85 28.63 -7.08
N ASP A 143 -9.72 29.84 -7.66
CA ASP A 143 -8.88 30.95 -7.18
C ASP A 143 -9.14 31.37 -5.71
N TYR A 144 -10.36 31.11 -5.22
CA TYR A 144 -10.73 31.36 -3.83
C TYR A 144 -9.93 30.48 -2.83
N TYR A 145 -9.59 29.25 -3.23
CA TYR A 145 -8.88 28.28 -2.40
C TYR A 145 -7.40 28.21 -2.69
N ASN A 146 -7.01 28.29 -3.95
CA ASN A 146 -5.62 28.20 -4.38
C ASN A 146 -5.36 29.12 -5.56
N VAL A 147 -4.10 29.47 -5.80
CA VAL A 147 -3.70 30.29 -6.95
C VAL A 147 -2.49 29.70 -7.67
N GLY A 148 -2.44 29.91 -8.98
CA GLY A 148 -1.25 29.69 -9.81
C GLY A 148 -1.43 28.76 -11.00
N LEU A 149 -2.50 27.96 -11.05
CA LEU A 149 -2.82 27.09 -12.18
C LEU A 149 -4.24 27.35 -12.71
N PRO A 150 -4.54 26.98 -13.97
CA PRO A 150 -5.90 27.00 -14.47
C PRO A 150 -6.80 26.01 -13.71
N GLU A 151 -8.05 26.39 -13.44
CA GLU A 151 -9.02 25.53 -12.73
C GLU A 151 -9.37 24.23 -13.47
N VAL A 152 -9.09 24.17 -14.78
CA VAL A 152 -9.24 22.98 -15.61
C VAL A 152 -8.01 22.79 -16.48
N ILE A 153 -7.40 21.60 -16.43
CA ILE A 153 -6.20 21.26 -17.19
C ILE A 153 -6.46 19.99 -18.02
N GLU A 154 -6.24 20.08 -19.32
CA GLU A 154 -6.28 18.95 -20.25
C GLU A 154 -4.93 18.21 -20.22
N VAL A 155 -4.95 16.91 -19.94
CA VAL A 155 -3.75 16.07 -19.87
C VAL A 155 -3.93 14.81 -20.72
N PRO A 156 -3.04 14.57 -21.70
CA PRO A 156 -3.02 13.30 -22.42
C PRO A 156 -2.79 12.12 -21.47
N ARG A 157 -3.53 11.02 -21.66
CA ARG A 157 -3.42 9.79 -20.87
C ARG A 157 -3.00 8.63 -21.75
N SER A 158 -2.09 7.79 -21.25
CA SER A 158 -1.77 6.53 -21.92
C SER A 158 -2.75 5.46 -21.46
N VAL A 159 -3.24 4.67 -22.41
CA VAL A 159 -4.01 3.43 -22.17
C VAL A 159 -3.25 2.20 -22.64
N GLU A 160 -2.02 2.39 -23.12
CA GLU A 160 -1.20 1.31 -23.60
C GLU A 160 -0.57 0.57 -22.43
N SER A 161 -0.67 -0.75 -22.44
CA SER A 161 0.05 -1.60 -21.50
C SER A 161 1.58 -1.38 -21.57
N PRO A 162 2.31 -1.67 -20.49
CA PRO A 162 3.77 -1.76 -20.51
C PRO A 162 4.26 -2.73 -21.58
N ARG A 163 5.41 -2.39 -22.18
CA ARG A 163 6.13 -3.23 -23.14
C ARG A 163 6.57 -4.53 -22.49
N ASN A 164 7.00 -4.47 -21.23
CA ASN A 164 7.21 -5.67 -20.42
C ASN A 164 5.92 -6.05 -19.67
N PRO A 165 5.31 -7.23 -19.93
CA PRO A 165 4.10 -7.67 -19.23
C PRO A 165 4.30 -7.93 -17.73
N GLU A 166 5.55 -8.04 -17.27
CA GLU A 166 5.92 -8.15 -15.84
C GLU A 166 6.01 -6.79 -15.13
N ASN A 167 5.70 -5.69 -15.83
CA ASN A 167 5.78 -4.34 -15.30
C ASN A 167 4.39 -3.70 -15.18
N CYS A 168 4.35 -2.51 -14.57
CA CYS A 168 3.30 -1.53 -14.71
C CYS A 168 3.89 -0.20 -15.19
N LYS A 169 3.05 0.71 -15.68
CA LYS A 169 3.45 2.10 -15.98
C LYS A 169 3.05 3.02 -14.84
N ILE A 170 3.93 3.95 -14.50
CA ILE A 170 3.65 5.01 -13.53
C ILE A 170 4.15 6.36 -14.07
N ARG A 171 3.43 7.42 -13.77
CA ARG A 171 3.89 8.81 -13.93
C ARG A 171 3.51 9.65 -12.72
N ILE A 172 4.10 10.82 -12.60
CA ILE A 172 3.70 11.87 -11.67
C ILE A 172 3.23 13.13 -12.42
N ILE A 173 2.18 13.76 -11.91
CA ILE A 173 1.69 15.08 -12.33
C ILE A 173 1.82 16.01 -11.14
N ASN A 174 2.43 17.18 -11.34
CA ASN A 174 2.57 18.18 -10.30
C ASN A 174 1.62 19.36 -10.53
N PHE A 175 0.47 19.33 -9.87
CA PHE A 175 -0.46 20.45 -9.78
C PHE A 175 -0.44 21.07 -8.38
N ALA A 176 0.73 21.13 -7.74
CA ALA A 176 0.85 21.85 -6.47
C ALA A 176 0.51 23.34 -6.67
N GLU A 177 -0.32 23.90 -5.80
CA GLU A 177 -0.74 25.30 -5.87
C GLU A 177 -0.39 26.03 -4.59
N LYS A 178 -0.40 27.37 -4.63
CA LYS A 178 -0.25 28.18 -3.42
C LYS A 178 -1.60 28.43 -2.77
N PRO A 179 -1.66 28.64 -1.45
CA PRO A 179 -2.90 29.01 -0.77
C PRO A 179 -3.53 30.28 -1.38
N GLY A 180 -4.85 30.26 -1.56
CA GLY A 180 -5.66 31.38 -2.05
C GLY A 180 -6.26 32.23 -0.92
N GLU A 181 -7.24 33.06 -1.25
CA GLU A 181 -7.83 34.04 -0.31
C GLU A 181 -8.46 33.40 0.93
N SER A 182 -9.15 32.26 0.78
CA SER A 182 -9.80 31.55 1.89
C SER A 182 -8.84 31.08 3.00
N GLN A 183 -7.55 31.04 2.70
CA GLN A 183 -6.49 30.55 3.58
C GLN A 183 -5.78 31.69 4.34
N VAL A 184 -6.02 32.96 3.98
CA VAL A 184 -5.27 34.12 4.53
C VAL A 184 -5.48 34.30 6.04
N THR A 185 -6.65 33.93 6.55
CA THR A 185 -6.98 34.02 7.98
C THR A 185 -6.78 32.71 8.74
N GLN A 186 -6.28 31.67 8.07
CA GLN A 186 -6.04 30.35 8.67
C GLN A 186 -4.64 30.27 9.24
N GLU A 187 -4.41 29.22 10.03
CA GLU A 187 -3.13 28.89 10.62
C GLU A 187 -2.07 28.66 9.52
N ALA A 188 -0.82 29.02 9.83
CA ALA A 188 0.30 28.77 8.92
C ALA A 188 0.63 27.27 8.91
N ILE A 189 0.54 26.64 7.75
CA ILE A 189 0.91 25.24 7.50
C ILE A 189 2.29 25.13 6.83
N GLU A 190 2.94 23.97 6.97
CA GLU A 190 4.24 23.67 6.33
C GLU A 190 4.17 23.95 4.82
N ASP A 191 5.15 24.69 4.28
CA ASP A 191 5.20 24.92 2.83
C ASP A 191 5.68 23.67 2.08
N LEU A 192 4.77 23.09 1.30
CA LEU A 192 4.97 21.93 0.43
C LEU A 192 4.80 22.27 -1.07
N TYR A 193 4.91 23.55 -1.43
CA TYR A 193 4.86 24.01 -2.82
C TYR A 193 6.22 23.87 -3.52
N GLY A 194 6.22 23.46 -4.79
CA GLY A 194 7.41 23.46 -5.65
C GLY A 194 7.54 22.22 -6.52
N PRO A 195 8.70 22.01 -7.17
CA PRO A 195 9.00 20.77 -7.88
C PRO A 195 8.99 19.56 -6.95
N VAL A 196 8.57 18.41 -7.47
CA VAL A 196 8.39 17.16 -6.70
C VAL A 196 9.03 15.97 -7.39
N SER A 197 9.43 14.98 -6.60
CA SER A 197 10.00 13.71 -7.07
C SER A 197 9.24 12.52 -6.52
N LEU A 198 8.99 11.51 -7.35
CA LEU A 198 8.44 10.22 -6.90
C LEU A 198 9.57 9.26 -6.54
N THR A 199 9.52 8.73 -5.32
CA THR A 199 10.57 7.88 -4.74
C THR A 199 10.00 6.59 -4.18
N TRP A 200 10.87 5.59 -4.03
CA TRP A 200 10.60 4.40 -3.21
C TRP A 200 10.44 4.80 -1.73
N SER A 201 9.98 3.88 -0.89
CA SER A 201 9.73 4.14 0.53
C SER A 201 10.97 4.58 1.32
N ASP A 202 12.17 4.23 0.85
CA ASP A 202 13.45 4.66 1.42
C ASP A 202 13.93 6.02 0.86
N GLY A 203 13.12 6.72 0.06
CA GLY A 203 13.46 8.00 -0.55
C GLY A 203 14.42 7.90 -1.74
N THR A 204 14.77 6.69 -2.21
CA THR A 204 15.55 6.54 -3.44
C THR A 204 14.70 6.84 -4.67
N ALA A 205 15.26 7.57 -5.63
CA ALA A 205 14.56 7.92 -6.87
C ALA A 205 14.18 6.67 -7.66
N ILE A 206 12.95 6.62 -8.17
CA ILE A 206 12.47 5.51 -9.00
C ILE A 206 13.06 5.59 -10.40
N ASN A 207 12.99 6.79 -11.00
CA ASN A 207 13.47 7.08 -12.35
C ASN A 207 13.66 8.60 -12.48
N ASN A 208 14.65 9.02 -13.26
CA ASN A 208 14.93 10.45 -13.49
C ASN A 208 13.74 11.21 -14.10
N ALA A 209 12.91 10.58 -14.93
CA ALA A 209 11.73 11.22 -15.52
C ALA A 209 10.65 11.56 -14.47
N LEU A 210 10.70 10.91 -13.31
CA LEU A 210 9.77 11.13 -12.20
C LEU A 210 10.35 12.05 -11.12
N SER A 211 11.54 12.60 -11.34
CA SER A 211 12.25 13.46 -10.40
C SER A 211 12.17 14.92 -10.81
N HIS A 212 12.13 15.82 -9.84
CA HIS A 212 12.18 17.28 -10.02
C HIS A 212 11.10 17.81 -10.99
N VAL A 213 9.92 17.19 -10.99
CA VAL A 213 8.81 17.54 -11.89
C VAL A 213 8.25 18.90 -11.49
N PRO A 214 8.39 19.94 -12.34
CA PRO A 214 7.97 21.29 -11.97
C PRO A 214 6.46 21.43 -11.81
N VAL A 215 6.03 22.46 -11.08
CA VAL A 215 4.62 22.83 -10.96
C VAL A 215 3.97 23.06 -12.33
N GLY A 216 2.76 22.56 -12.52
CA GLY A 216 2.02 22.59 -13.78
C GLY A 216 2.52 21.62 -14.85
N LYS A 217 3.43 20.70 -14.52
CA LYS A 217 4.01 19.74 -15.47
C LYS A 217 3.61 18.30 -15.20
N VAL A 218 3.70 17.51 -16.26
CA VAL A 218 3.40 16.09 -16.32
C VAL A 218 4.67 15.38 -16.75
N SER A 219 5.07 14.35 -16.01
CA SER A 219 6.17 13.47 -16.43
C SER A 219 5.71 12.45 -17.48
N ASP A 220 6.69 11.90 -18.20
CA ASP A 220 6.47 10.72 -19.02
C ASP A 220 6.14 9.50 -18.16
N TYR A 221 5.41 8.55 -18.73
CA TYR A 221 5.24 7.24 -18.10
C TYR A 221 6.54 6.46 -18.14
N VAL A 222 6.89 5.85 -17.00
CA VAL A 222 8.01 4.91 -16.89
C VAL A 222 7.49 3.54 -16.50
N GLU A 223 8.18 2.49 -16.96
CA GLU A 223 7.87 1.12 -16.58
C GLU A 223 8.66 0.71 -15.33
N ILE A 224 7.95 0.21 -14.32
CA ILE A 224 8.55 -0.37 -13.11
C ILE A 224 8.03 -1.79 -12.91
N PRO A 225 8.75 -2.67 -12.19
CA PRO A 225 8.22 -3.98 -11.83
C PRO A 225 6.90 -3.83 -11.08
N TYR A 226 5.91 -4.66 -11.39
CA TYR A 226 4.65 -4.65 -10.63
C TYR A 226 4.92 -5.04 -9.17
N GLY A 227 4.05 -4.63 -8.24
CA GLY A 227 4.22 -4.95 -6.83
C GLY A 227 3.35 -4.15 -5.89
N THR A 228 3.47 -4.46 -4.61
CA THR A 228 2.86 -3.68 -3.54
C THR A 228 3.94 -2.79 -2.92
N TYR A 229 3.77 -1.48 -3.03
CA TYR A 229 4.79 -0.48 -2.73
C TYR A 229 4.23 0.63 -1.85
N GLN A 230 5.08 1.20 -1.00
CA GLN A 230 4.81 2.46 -0.32
C GLN A 230 5.59 3.56 -1.04
N LEU A 231 4.95 4.28 -1.95
CA LEU A 231 5.61 5.37 -2.67
C LEU A 231 5.61 6.65 -1.85
N LYS A 232 6.68 7.45 -1.98
CA LYS A 232 6.80 8.77 -1.33
C LYS A 232 6.98 9.86 -2.39
N VAL A 233 6.27 10.97 -2.20
CA VAL A 233 6.44 12.18 -3.01
C VAL A 233 7.23 13.18 -2.20
N LEU A 234 8.39 13.59 -2.70
CA LEU A 234 9.32 14.49 -2.03
C LEU A 234 9.37 15.84 -2.74
N THR A 235 9.34 16.93 -1.99
CA THR A 235 9.75 18.25 -2.48
C THR A 235 11.26 18.31 -2.72
N GLU A 236 11.75 19.36 -3.39
CA GLU A 236 13.20 19.63 -3.54
C GLU A 236 13.97 19.58 -2.21
N ASN A 237 13.38 20.13 -1.14
CA ASN A 237 13.97 20.14 0.20
C ASN A 237 13.70 18.85 0.99
N GLN A 238 13.35 17.75 0.30
CA GLN A 238 13.19 16.40 0.86
C GLN A 238 12.05 16.24 1.87
N ARG A 239 11.09 17.18 1.91
CA ARG A 239 9.87 17.02 2.71
C ARG A 239 8.90 16.10 2.01
N GLN A 240 8.26 15.23 2.78
CA GLN A 240 7.28 14.27 2.27
C GLN A 240 5.90 14.94 2.16
N LEU A 241 5.26 14.83 1.01
CA LEU A 241 3.85 15.21 0.84
C LEU A 241 2.94 14.13 1.44
N PRO A 242 1.87 14.51 2.17
CA PRO A 242 0.84 13.58 2.61
C PRO A 242 -0.04 13.13 1.43
N SER A 243 -0.72 11.99 1.59
CA SER A 243 -1.69 11.49 0.61
C SER A 243 -3.14 11.66 1.09
N THR A 244 -4.10 11.67 0.16
CA THR A 244 -5.54 11.62 0.46
C THR A 244 -5.87 10.57 1.53
N GLY A 245 -6.71 10.94 2.50
CA GLY A 245 -7.13 10.04 3.59
C GLY A 245 -6.17 10.01 4.77
N SER A 246 -5.25 10.97 4.88
CA SER A 246 -4.46 11.19 6.09
C SER A 246 -5.36 11.31 7.31
N LEU A 247 -4.83 10.87 8.45
CA LEU A 247 -5.33 11.26 9.76
C LEU A 247 -5.05 12.74 10.03
N THR A 248 -5.53 13.24 11.16
CA THR A 248 -5.25 14.59 11.65
C THR A 248 -3.75 14.91 11.57
N MET A 249 -3.41 16.06 11.00
CA MET A 249 -2.03 16.47 10.74
C MET A 249 -1.60 17.60 11.68
N ASP A 250 -0.29 17.72 11.90
CA ASP A 250 0.34 18.86 12.56
C ASP A 250 0.61 19.99 11.55
N TYR A 251 0.34 21.24 11.93
CA TYR A 251 0.53 22.41 11.06
C TYR A 251 1.98 22.57 10.62
N MET A 252 2.93 22.42 11.54
CA MET A 252 4.32 22.79 11.31
C MET A 252 5.11 21.74 10.52
N THR A 253 4.67 20.48 10.58
CA THR A 253 5.41 19.35 10.00
C THR A 253 4.63 18.59 8.93
N SER A 254 3.34 18.90 8.72
CA SER A 254 2.40 18.13 7.88
C SER A 254 2.54 16.61 8.05
N SER A 255 2.91 16.21 9.27
CA SER A 255 2.99 14.83 9.71
C SER A 255 1.73 14.51 10.50
N ILE A 256 1.41 13.23 10.62
CA ILE A 256 0.26 12.82 11.43
C ILE A 256 0.52 13.26 12.88
N SER A 257 -0.50 13.79 13.55
CA SER A 257 -0.45 14.23 14.93
C SER A 257 -1.39 13.42 15.82
N TYR A 258 -1.16 13.47 17.13
CA TYR A 258 -2.10 12.99 18.13
C TYR A 258 -2.22 14.02 19.26
N ILE A 259 -3.31 13.93 20.02
CA ILE A 259 -3.58 14.86 21.13
C ILE A 259 -3.18 14.16 22.43
N GLU A 260 -2.19 14.71 23.13
CA GLU A 260 -1.79 14.26 24.46
C GLU A 260 -2.56 15.05 25.53
N ASN A 261 -3.17 14.34 26.48
CA ASN A 261 -3.88 14.90 27.64
C ASN A 261 -4.93 15.97 27.31
N ARG A 262 -5.51 15.94 26.09
CA ARG A 262 -6.51 16.91 25.59
C ARG A 262 -6.01 18.36 25.49
N THR A 263 -4.71 18.58 25.59
CA THR A 263 -4.13 19.93 25.67
C THR A 263 -2.96 20.17 24.72
N ALA A 264 -2.27 19.12 24.28
CA ALA A 264 -1.10 19.26 23.43
C ALA A 264 -1.25 18.47 22.13
N VAL A 265 -0.98 19.12 21.00
CA VAL A 265 -0.83 18.48 19.69
C VAL A 265 0.61 18.02 19.57
N ILE A 266 0.83 16.72 19.45
CA ILE A 266 2.16 16.13 19.33
C ILE A 266 2.34 15.59 17.90
N PRO A 267 3.32 16.11 17.12
CA PRO A 267 3.64 15.55 15.82
C PRO A 267 4.31 14.18 15.98
N THR A 268 3.93 13.24 15.12
CA THR A 268 4.59 11.93 15.06
C THR A 268 5.79 11.91 14.13
N TYR A 269 5.98 12.98 13.34
CA TYR A 269 6.99 13.09 12.28
C TYR A 269 6.83 12.05 11.16
N LEU A 270 5.74 11.28 11.17
CA LEU A 270 5.38 10.32 10.15
C LEU A 270 4.36 10.96 9.18
N THR A 271 4.71 11.04 7.90
CA THR A 271 3.79 11.49 6.86
C THR A 271 2.92 10.32 6.38
N TYR A 272 1.63 10.58 6.15
CA TYR A 272 0.73 9.57 5.62
C TYR A 272 1.03 9.28 4.13
N ASN A 273 1.63 8.11 3.87
CA ASN A 273 1.89 7.60 2.53
C ASN A 273 1.35 6.16 2.42
N PRO A 274 0.28 5.91 1.64
CA PRO A 274 -0.37 4.62 1.61
C PRO A 274 0.46 3.57 0.85
N ILE A 275 0.37 2.34 1.33
CA ILE A 275 0.81 1.14 0.63
C ILE A 275 -0.24 0.82 -0.45
N ALA A 276 0.19 0.82 -1.70
CA ALA A 276 -0.67 0.57 -2.86
C ALA A 276 -0.20 -0.65 -3.65
N ASN A 277 -1.16 -1.35 -4.27
CA ASN A 277 -0.86 -2.49 -5.13
C ASN A 277 -0.91 -2.08 -6.61
N PHE A 278 0.24 -2.20 -7.27
CA PHE A 278 0.44 -1.96 -8.69
C PHE A 278 0.46 -3.30 -9.41
N LYS A 279 -0.55 -3.56 -10.24
CA LYS A 279 -0.73 -4.85 -10.92
C LYS A 279 0.06 -4.88 -12.24
N PRO A 280 0.50 -6.06 -12.70
CA PRO A 280 1.11 -6.21 -14.02
C PRO A 280 0.14 -5.70 -15.10
N GLY A 281 0.67 -5.00 -16.10
CA GLY A 281 -0.13 -4.40 -17.17
C GLY A 281 -0.84 -3.09 -16.79
N GLY A 282 -0.89 -2.73 -15.51
CA GLY A 282 -1.56 -1.52 -15.03
C GLY A 282 -0.86 -0.22 -15.42
N VAL A 283 -1.63 0.86 -15.51
CA VAL A 283 -1.15 2.22 -15.79
C VAL A 283 -1.65 3.15 -14.70
N TYR A 284 -0.75 3.90 -14.08
CA TYR A 284 -1.02 4.68 -12.87
C TYR A 284 -0.48 6.10 -12.99
N THR A 285 -1.22 7.05 -12.43
CA THR A 285 -0.81 8.44 -12.26
C THR A 285 -0.79 8.79 -10.78
N VAL A 286 0.35 9.26 -10.29
CA VAL A 286 0.45 9.96 -8.99
C VAL A 286 0.20 11.44 -9.26
N VAL A 287 -0.92 11.98 -8.80
CA VAL A 287 -1.22 13.40 -8.98
C VAL A 287 -1.00 14.14 -7.67
N VAL A 288 -0.17 15.19 -7.72
CA VAL A 288 0.02 16.14 -6.64
C VAL A 288 -0.91 17.31 -6.85
N TYR A 289 -1.67 17.69 -5.83
CA TYR A 289 -2.61 18.82 -5.88
C TYR A 289 -2.99 19.28 -4.46
N SER A 290 -3.50 20.50 -4.38
CA SER A 290 -4.09 21.07 -3.16
C SER A 290 -5.39 20.34 -2.78
N GLN A 291 -5.46 19.81 -1.57
CA GLN A 291 -6.60 19.04 -1.07
C GLN A 291 -6.86 19.34 0.41
N PRO A 292 -8.10 19.14 0.90
CA PRO A 292 -8.40 19.34 2.32
C PRO A 292 -7.77 18.25 3.18
N PHE A 293 -7.22 18.64 4.33
CA PHE A 293 -6.80 17.77 5.41
C PHE A 293 -7.33 18.29 6.75
N ASP A 294 -7.51 17.37 7.69
CA ASP A 294 -7.91 17.70 9.06
C ASP A 294 -6.70 18.17 9.88
N TYR A 295 -6.84 19.31 10.54
CA TYR A 295 -5.89 19.84 11.50
C TYR A 295 -6.58 20.13 12.85
N PRO A 296 -5.92 19.94 13.99
CA PRO A 296 -6.49 20.19 15.31
C PRO A 296 -6.62 21.69 15.56
N ASN A 297 -7.71 22.16 16.18
CA ASN A 297 -7.83 23.57 16.53
C ASN A 297 -6.81 23.93 17.63
N ILE A 298 -6.06 25.02 17.44
CA ILE A 298 -5.01 25.44 18.39
C ILE A 298 -5.59 25.71 19.79
N ASN A 299 -6.81 26.26 19.86
CA ASN A 299 -7.44 26.64 21.12
C ASN A 299 -8.25 25.51 21.76
N ASP A 300 -8.63 24.51 20.96
CA ASP A 300 -9.37 23.33 21.42
C ASP A 300 -8.98 22.11 20.60
N PRO A 301 -7.83 21.48 20.92
CA PRO A 301 -7.25 20.41 20.10
C PRO A 301 -8.16 19.20 19.92
N GLU A 302 -9.21 19.03 20.73
CA GLU A 302 -10.19 17.94 20.57
C GLU A 302 -11.05 18.09 19.30
N TYR A 303 -11.13 19.29 18.73
CA TYR A 303 -11.83 19.52 17.47
C TYR A 303 -10.85 19.71 16.33
N THR A 304 -11.20 19.18 15.16
CA THR A 304 -10.46 19.42 13.92
C THR A 304 -11.21 20.38 13.01
N HIS A 305 -10.48 21.01 12.11
CA HIS A 305 -11.04 21.72 10.98
C HIS A 305 -10.26 21.37 9.71
N ASN A 306 -10.90 21.58 8.56
CA ASN A 306 -10.30 21.32 7.26
C ASN A 306 -9.50 22.53 6.78
N GLN A 307 -8.24 22.30 6.42
CA GLN A 307 -7.38 23.26 5.76
C GLN A 307 -6.80 22.66 4.48
N VAL A 308 -6.58 23.48 3.45
CA VAL A 308 -6.08 23.02 2.14
C VAL A 308 -4.55 23.00 2.16
N GLN A 309 -3.97 21.87 1.78
CA GLN A 309 -2.52 21.67 1.66
C GLN A 309 -2.20 20.85 0.40
N ASN A 310 -0.99 21.02 -0.14
CA ASN A 310 -0.49 20.16 -1.21
C ASN A 310 -0.26 18.74 -0.69
N GLY A 311 -0.93 17.78 -1.33
CA GLY A 311 -0.73 16.35 -1.10
C GLY A 311 -0.79 15.58 -2.40
N PHE A 312 -0.88 14.25 -2.34
CA PHE A 312 -1.01 13.43 -3.55
C PHE A 312 -2.08 12.35 -3.47
N GLN A 313 -2.50 11.89 -4.65
CA GLN A 313 -3.38 10.75 -4.82
C GLN A 313 -2.83 9.84 -5.92
N ILE A 314 -3.03 8.53 -5.76
CA ILE A 314 -2.72 7.54 -6.79
C ILE A 314 -4.01 7.20 -7.54
N ILE A 315 -4.00 7.40 -8.86
CA ILE A 315 -5.12 7.14 -9.76
C ILE A 315 -4.72 6.00 -10.70
N ALA A 316 -5.58 4.98 -10.81
CA ALA A 316 -5.46 4.00 -11.88
C ALA A 316 -6.01 4.63 -13.17
N ASP A 317 -5.19 4.69 -14.21
CA ASP A 317 -5.57 5.28 -15.48
C ASP A 317 -6.49 4.36 -16.28
N MET A 318 -6.42 3.06 -16.03
CA MET A 318 -7.36 2.06 -16.51
C MET A 318 -7.54 1.00 -15.43
N ASP A 319 -8.66 0.28 -15.46
CA ASP A 319 -8.87 -0.84 -14.53
C ASP A 319 -7.75 -1.86 -14.70
N PRO A 320 -6.93 -2.07 -13.66
CA PRO A 320 -5.74 -2.89 -13.82
C PRO A 320 -6.17 -4.36 -13.88
N PRO A 321 -5.67 -5.14 -14.86
CA PRO A 321 -6.11 -6.51 -15.09
C PRO A 321 -5.84 -7.37 -13.85
N VAL A 322 -6.64 -8.43 -13.66
CA VAL A 322 -6.39 -9.40 -12.59
C VAL A 322 -5.06 -10.11 -12.87
N ASN A 323 -4.17 -10.14 -11.87
CA ASN A 323 -2.90 -10.83 -12.01
C ASN A 323 -3.10 -12.34 -11.80
N ASN A 324 -3.24 -13.07 -12.91
CA ASN A 324 -3.36 -14.53 -12.90
C ASN A 324 -2.06 -15.24 -13.32
N THR A 325 -0.97 -14.50 -13.56
CA THR A 325 0.24 -15.06 -14.19
C THR A 325 1.47 -15.02 -13.28
N TYR A 326 1.67 -13.90 -12.57
CA TYR A 326 2.95 -13.63 -11.94
C TYR A 326 2.85 -13.64 -10.42
N ALA A 327 3.89 -14.17 -9.78
CA ALA A 327 4.19 -13.96 -8.37
C ALA A 327 5.49 -13.19 -8.23
N ARG A 328 5.78 -12.66 -7.04
CA ARG A 328 7.03 -11.97 -6.73
C ARG A 328 7.88 -12.78 -5.77
N ILE A 329 9.15 -12.95 -6.10
CA ILE A 329 10.11 -13.74 -5.33
C ILE A 329 11.27 -12.84 -4.89
N GLN A 330 11.58 -12.85 -3.61
CA GLN A 330 12.79 -12.26 -3.04
C GLN A 330 13.66 -13.37 -2.45
N PHE A 331 14.97 -13.26 -2.59
CA PHE A 331 15.94 -14.14 -1.93
C PHE A 331 16.64 -13.46 -0.76
N VAL A 332 16.78 -14.17 0.36
CA VAL A 332 17.54 -13.74 1.54
C VAL A 332 18.58 -14.79 1.91
N ASN A 333 19.82 -14.35 2.10
CA ASN A 333 20.92 -15.20 2.54
C ASN A 333 21.16 -15.07 4.06
N ALA A 334 20.58 -15.97 4.85
CA ALA A 334 20.81 -16.08 6.30
C ALA A 334 21.88 -17.14 6.67
N ARG A 335 22.57 -17.72 5.68
CA ARG A 335 23.65 -18.68 5.87
C ARG A 335 24.91 -17.98 6.37
N ALA A 336 25.29 -18.26 7.61
CA ALA A 336 26.40 -17.61 8.31
C ALA A 336 27.78 -18.11 7.86
N GLU A 337 28.07 -17.96 6.57
CA GLU A 337 29.30 -18.42 5.92
C GLU A 337 29.73 -17.47 4.79
N ALA A 338 30.99 -17.61 4.37
CA ALA A 338 31.54 -16.81 3.28
C ALA A 338 30.96 -17.19 1.92
N GLY A 339 30.88 -16.20 1.04
CA GLY A 339 30.39 -16.36 -0.33
C GLY A 339 29.05 -15.66 -0.56
N ALA A 340 28.90 -15.10 -1.76
CA ALA A 340 27.64 -14.54 -2.21
C ALA A 340 26.82 -15.65 -2.89
N VAL A 341 25.55 -15.75 -2.54
CA VAL A 341 24.65 -16.81 -3.03
C VAL A 341 23.54 -16.16 -3.87
N SER A 342 23.22 -16.75 -5.01
CA SER A 342 22.06 -16.37 -5.82
C SER A 342 20.96 -17.43 -5.73
N LEU A 343 19.74 -17.03 -6.05
CA LEU A 343 18.60 -17.92 -6.20
C LEU A 343 18.32 -18.16 -7.67
N LYS A 344 18.23 -19.42 -8.09
CA LYS A 344 17.73 -19.82 -9.40
C LYS A 344 16.31 -20.36 -9.27
N VAL A 345 15.39 -19.81 -10.07
CA VAL A 345 13.97 -20.24 -10.11
C VAL A 345 13.36 -19.93 -11.47
N GLY A 346 12.61 -20.88 -12.04
CA GLY A 346 11.85 -20.64 -13.29
C GLY A 346 12.72 -20.17 -14.47
N GLY A 347 13.97 -20.66 -14.57
CA GLY A 347 14.92 -20.26 -15.60
C GLY A 347 15.59 -18.88 -15.39
N LYS A 348 15.19 -18.13 -14.37
CA LYS A 348 15.80 -16.86 -13.97
C LYS A 348 16.73 -17.05 -12.77
N SER A 349 17.68 -16.13 -12.60
CA SER A 349 18.55 -16.04 -11.43
C SER A 349 18.49 -14.64 -10.83
N THR A 350 18.54 -14.55 -9.51
CA THR A 350 18.78 -13.29 -8.83
C THR A 350 20.25 -12.88 -8.92
N GLU A 351 20.55 -11.65 -8.55
CA GLU A 351 21.90 -11.27 -8.14
C GLU A 351 22.38 -12.11 -6.94
N ALA A 352 23.69 -12.23 -6.78
CA ALA A 352 24.29 -12.94 -5.65
C ALA A 352 24.43 -12.01 -4.46
N VAL A 353 23.98 -12.44 -3.27
CA VAL A 353 24.01 -11.64 -2.04
C VAL A 353 24.77 -12.35 -0.94
N GLY A 354 25.55 -11.59 -0.16
CA GLY A 354 26.29 -12.10 1.00
C GLY A 354 25.38 -12.37 2.20
N PHE A 355 25.97 -12.92 3.26
CA PHE A 355 25.29 -13.16 4.54
C PHE A 355 24.63 -11.89 5.09
N GLY A 356 23.38 -12.03 5.56
CA GLY A 356 22.59 -10.94 6.12
C GLY A 356 22.16 -9.89 5.10
N SER A 357 22.10 -10.27 3.82
CA SER A 357 21.65 -9.43 2.72
C SER A 357 20.54 -10.13 1.93
N HIS A 358 19.81 -9.33 1.15
CA HIS A 358 18.69 -9.80 0.35
C HIS A 358 18.70 -9.14 -1.03
N THR A 359 18.02 -9.77 -1.96
CA THR A 359 17.87 -9.29 -3.34
C THR A 359 16.67 -8.36 -3.46
N ALA A 360 16.57 -7.64 -4.59
CA ALA A 360 15.30 -7.07 -5.03
C ALA A 360 14.30 -8.19 -5.38
N TYR A 361 13.00 -7.87 -5.34
CA TYR A 361 11.98 -8.80 -5.82
C TYR A 361 12.08 -8.99 -7.34
N MET A 362 12.04 -10.25 -7.78
CA MET A 362 11.91 -10.61 -9.19
C MET A 362 10.54 -11.25 -9.47
N PRO A 363 9.93 -10.98 -10.64
CA PRO A 363 8.73 -11.67 -11.09
C PRO A 363 9.03 -13.10 -11.55
N ALA A 364 8.16 -14.04 -11.17
CA ALA A 364 8.17 -15.44 -11.62
C ALA A 364 6.77 -15.87 -12.07
N ILE A 365 6.69 -16.75 -13.06
CA ILE A 365 5.42 -17.36 -13.47
C ILE A 365 4.98 -18.31 -12.35
N HIS A 366 3.70 -18.22 -11.96
CA HIS A 366 3.13 -19.03 -10.89
C HIS A 366 3.12 -20.54 -11.23
N GLY A 367 2.92 -21.38 -10.21
CA GLY A 367 2.87 -22.83 -10.29
C GLY A 367 3.92 -23.51 -9.41
N LYS A 368 4.12 -24.82 -9.63
CA LYS A 368 5.14 -25.59 -8.92
C LYS A 368 6.53 -25.24 -9.42
N LEU A 369 7.28 -24.51 -8.61
CA LEU A 369 8.63 -24.06 -8.93
C LEU A 369 9.67 -24.77 -8.05
N GLN A 370 10.84 -25.02 -8.63
CA GLN A 370 12.02 -25.41 -7.88
C GLN A 370 12.90 -24.19 -7.62
N PHE A 371 13.15 -23.93 -6.35
CA PHE A 371 14.07 -22.91 -5.87
C PHE A 371 15.42 -23.56 -5.60
N GLN A 372 16.50 -23.05 -6.19
CA GLN A 372 17.86 -23.56 -5.99
C GLN A 372 18.77 -22.43 -5.52
N ALA A 373 19.46 -22.63 -4.39
CA ALA A 373 20.49 -21.71 -3.93
C ALA A 373 21.83 -22.07 -4.58
N ILE A 374 22.47 -21.10 -5.25
CA ILE A 374 23.67 -21.31 -6.07
C ILE A 374 24.84 -20.50 -5.51
N LEU A 375 25.93 -21.17 -5.18
CA LEU A 375 27.21 -20.58 -4.80
C LEU A 375 28.27 -21.03 -5.81
N ASN A 376 28.94 -20.08 -6.47
CA ASN A 376 29.99 -20.37 -7.47
C ASN A 376 29.54 -21.41 -8.52
N ASN A 377 28.34 -21.23 -9.09
CA ASN A 377 27.69 -22.14 -10.05
C ASN A 377 27.38 -23.56 -9.54
N THR A 378 27.54 -23.81 -8.23
CA THR A 378 27.20 -25.08 -7.59
C THR A 378 25.93 -24.91 -6.76
N ALA A 379 24.98 -25.84 -6.89
CA ALA A 379 23.78 -25.83 -6.07
C ALA A 379 24.11 -26.28 -4.64
N LEU A 380 23.80 -25.43 -3.66
CA LEU A 380 23.93 -25.75 -2.24
C LEU A 380 22.77 -26.64 -1.78
N THR A 381 21.55 -26.27 -2.17
CA THR A 381 20.31 -26.91 -1.76
C THR A 381 19.16 -26.49 -2.67
N ALA A 382 18.04 -27.21 -2.61
CA ALA A 382 16.85 -26.91 -3.40
C ALA A 382 15.56 -27.26 -2.67
N VAL A 383 14.48 -26.53 -2.95
CA VAL A 383 13.13 -26.80 -2.44
C VAL A 383 12.10 -26.63 -3.55
N ASN A 384 11.11 -27.52 -3.59
CA ASN A 384 9.95 -27.37 -4.47
C ASN A 384 8.81 -26.70 -3.69
N TYR A 385 8.18 -25.70 -4.28
CA TYR A 385 7.08 -24.99 -3.65
C TYR A 385 6.06 -24.53 -4.70
N ASP A 386 4.78 -24.55 -4.32
CA ASP A 386 3.68 -24.13 -5.18
C ASP A 386 3.38 -22.65 -4.98
N VAL A 387 3.68 -21.86 -6.01
CA VAL A 387 3.61 -20.41 -5.99
C VAL A 387 2.30 -19.97 -6.65
N LYS A 388 1.55 -19.08 -6.02
CA LYS A 388 0.29 -18.56 -6.57
C LYS A 388 0.49 -17.20 -7.23
N ALA A 389 -0.29 -16.92 -8.28
CA ALA A 389 -0.29 -15.61 -8.91
C ALA A 389 -0.83 -14.54 -7.95
N GLY A 390 -0.28 -13.33 -8.04
CA GLY A 390 -0.63 -12.21 -7.16
C GLY A 390 0.07 -12.20 -5.80
N ASP A 391 0.66 -13.33 -5.39
CA ASP A 391 1.31 -13.46 -4.09
C ASP A 391 2.77 -12.98 -4.10
N ASN A 392 3.29 -12.70 -2.89
CA ASN A 392 4.66 -12.28 -2.65
C ASN A 392 5.35 -13.32 -1.75
N TYR A 393 6.55 -13.75 -2.12
CA TYR A 393 7.30 -14.77 -1.41
C TYR A 393 8.73 -14.33 -1.15
N THR A 394 9.25 -14.69 0.01
CA THR A 394 10.69 -14.61 0.31
C THR A 394 11.24 -16.01 0.53
N VAL A 395 12.34 -16.33 -0.13
CA VAL A 395 13.06 -17.59 0.00
C VAL A 395 14.28 -17.34 0.87
N TRP A 396 14.35 -18.02 2.01
CA TRP A 396 15.39 -17.88 3.00
C TRP A 396 16.34 -19.07 2.94
N LEU A 397 17.62 -18.80 2.68
CA LEU A 397 18.68 -19.78 2.83
C LEU A 397 19.25 -19.71 4.24
N TYR A 398 19.35 -20.85 4.92
CA TYR A 398 19.97 -20.96 6.24
C TYR A 398 20.66 -22.31 6.42
N SER A 399 21.50 -22.42 7.45
CA SER A 399 22.11 -23.69 7.84
C SER A 399 21.27 -24.35 8.93
N THR A 400 21.00 -25.64 8.80
CA THR A 400 20.31 -26.44 9.82
C THR A 400 21.24 -26.75 10.99
N ALA A 401 20.70 -27.23 12.11
CA ALA A 401 21.49 -27.67 13.26
C ALA A 401 22.52 -28.77 12.92
N THR A 402 22.32 -29.50 11.82
CA THR A 402 23.27 -30.51 11.31
C THR A 402 24.38 -29.92 10.42
N GLY A 403 24.43 -28.60 10.25
CA GLY A 403 25.36 -27.91 9.34
C GLY A 403 24.99 -27.98 7.87
N LYS A 404 23.86 -28.61 7.49
CA LYS A 404 23.39 -28.67 6.10
C LYS A 404 22.64 -27.41 5.71
N ASP A 405 22.88 -26.92 4.50
CA ASP A 405 22.14 -25.81 3.91
C ASP A 405 20.71 -26.20 3.52
N SER A 406 19.75 -25.34 3.83
CA SER A 406 18.33 -25.54 3.57
C SER A 406 17.64 -24.27 3.12
N LEU A 407 16.55 -24.42 2.37
CA LEU A 407 15.69 -23.33 1.92
C LEU A 407 14.33 -23.46 2.57
N VAL A 408 13.78 -22.34 3.02
CA VAL A 408 12.36 -22.22 3.37
C VAL A 408 11.72 -21.04 2.65
N VAL A 409 10.45 -21.19 2.31
CA VAL A 409 9.68 -20.18 1.57
C VAL A 409 8.66 -19.57 2.53
N SER A 410 8.71 -18.24 2.71
CA SER A 410 7.72 -17.48 3.45
C SER A 410 6.79 -16.74 2.50
N HIS A 411 5.48 -16.91 2.67
CA HIS A 411 4.48 -16.07 2.01
C HIS A 411 4.31 -14.76 2.77
N ASN A 412 4.42 -13.63 2.08
CA ASN A 412 4.33 -12.29 2.64
C ASN A 412 2.95 -11.70 2.32
N ASN A 413 2.09 -11.60 3.33
CA ASN A 413 0.78 -10.97 3.15
C ASN A 413 0.93 -9.44 3.17
N LEU A 414 0.88 -8.82 1.99
CA LEU A 414 1.00 -7.37 1.82
C LEU A 414 -0.36 -6.67 1.62
N SER A 415 -1.47 -7.35 1.95
CA SER A 415 -2.82 -6.82 1.68
C SER A 415 -3.29 -5.76 2.68
N GLY A 416 -2.59 -5.63 3.82
CA GLY A 416 -3.01 -4.81 4.96
C GLY A 416 -4.26 -5.32 5.68
N VAL A 417 -4.70 -6.53 5.35
CA VAL A 417 -5.88 -7.16 5.96
C VAL A 417 -5.54 -7.76 7.31
N THR A 418 -6.31 -7.41 8.33
CA THR A 418 -6.34 -8.04 9.65
C THR A 418 -7.74 -8.50 10.01
N PHE A 419 -7.82 -9.34 11.03
CA PHE A 419 -9.07 -9.88 11.55
C PHE A 419 -9.24 -9.48 13.01
N GLY A 420 -10.45 -9.07 13.38
CA GLY A 420 -10.84 -8.90 14.78
C GLY A 420 -10.93 -10.24 15.51
N GLY A 421 -10.80 -10.22 16.84
CA GLY A 421 -11.11 -11.35 17.71
C GLY A 421 -9.91 -12.13 18.25
N GLN A 422 -10.04 -12.58 19.51
CA GLN A 422 -9.28 -13.71 20.06
C GLN A 422 -10.01 -15.00 19.64
N SER A 423 -9.34 -15.89 18.93
CA SER A 423 -9.83 -17.19 18.42
C SER A 423 -10.79 -17.14 17.22
N GLY A 424 -10.33 -17.74 16.10
CA GLY A 424 -11.05 -17.80 14.83
C GLY A 424 -12.31 -18.66 14.86
N THR A 425 -13.44 -18.09 15.28
CA THR A 425 -14.71 -18.82 15.39
C THR A 425 -15.81 -18.38 14.41
N GLN A 426 -15.53 -17.48 13.46
CA GLN A 426 -16.43 -17.19 12.34
C GLN A 426 -15.64 -17.05 11.04
N ASP A 427 -16.29 -17.20 9.89
CA ASP A 427 -15.72 -17.16 8.53
C ASP A 427 -15.05 -15.81 8.14
N ALA A 428 -14.80 -14.96 9.13
CA ALA A 428 -14.15 -13.66 9.05
C ALA A 428 -14.85 -12.67 8.11
N THR A 429 -16.11 -12.93 7.74
CA THR A 429 -16.88 -12.05 6.83
C THR A 429 -17.14 -10.68 7.42
N TYR A 430 -17.37 -10.59 8.74
CA TYR A 430 -17.74 -9.35 9.43
C TYR A 430 -16.62 -8.72 10.28
N GLU A 431 -15.52 -9.44 10.52
CA GLU A 431 -14.40 -8.97 11.34
C GLU A 431 -13.13 -8.68 10.53
N ARG A 432 -13.28 -8.50 9.22
CA ARG A 432 -12.17 -8.19 8.31
C ARG A 432 -11.94 -6.69 8.22
N PHE A 433 -10.75 -6.27 8.63
CA PHE A 433 -10.29 -4.88 8.53
C PHE A 433 -9.20 -4.77 7.48
N LYS A 434 -9.24 -3.74 6.65
CA LYS A 434 -8.20 -3.46 5.67
C LYS A 434 -7.72 -2.04 5.86
N THR A 435 -6.41 -1.88 6.07
CA THR A 435 -5.73 -0.59 6.07
C THR A 435 -4.64 -0.61 4.99
N ASN A 436 -4.39 0.54 4.37
CA ASN A 436 -3.25 0.77 3.48
C ASN A 436 -2.11 1.50 4.20
N PHE A 437 -2.22 1.70 5.51
CA PHE A 437 -1.22 2.39 6.32
C PHE A 437 -1.01 1.61 7.62
N TYR A 438 0.07 0.83 7.66
CA TYR A 438 0.34 -0.12 8.75
C TYR A 438 1.84 -0.43 8.89
N THR A 439 2.27 -0.79 10.10
CA THR A 439 3.59 -1.37 10.36
C THR A 439 3.41 -2.79 10.90
N ASP A 440 3.53 -3.77 10.01
CA ASP A 440 3.37 -5.18 10.32
C ASP A 440 4.73 -5.86 10.36
N VAL A 441 5.02 -6.59 11.45
CA VAL A 441 6.30 -7.27 11.67
C VAL A 441 6.08 -8.75 11.90
N ARG A 442 6.86 -9.59 11.24
CA ARG A 442 6.91 -11.04 11.45
C ARG A 442 8.29 -11.47 11.87
N PHE A 443 8.38 -12.47 12.74
CA PHE A 443 9.65 -12.94 13.28
C PHE A 443 10.05 -14.31 12.73
N PHE A 444 11.35 -14.51 12.55
CA PHE A 444 11.94 -15.78 12.17
C PHE A 444 13.17 -16.08 13.01
N ASN A 445 13.43 -17.38 13.19
CA ASN A 445 14.70 -17.86 13.69
C ASN A 445 15.40 -18.66 12.58
N PHE A 446 16.60 -18.25 12.19
CA PHE A 446 17.50 -19.00 11.31
C PHE A 446 18.88 -19.20 11.95
N ASN A 447 19.01 -18.88 13.24
CA ASN A 447 20.24 -19.00 13.99
C ASN A 447 20.26 -20.33 14.76
N ILE A 448 21.23 -21.18 14.43
CA ILE A 448 21.33 -22.52 15.02
C ILE A 448 21.80 -22.54 16.47
N VAL A 449 22.38 -21.44 16.97
CA VAL A 449 22.77 -21.27 18.39
C VAL A 449 21.54 -21.12 19.28
N PHE A 450 20.41 -20.75 18.68
CA PHE A 450 19.12 -20.60 19.34
C PHE A 450 18.21 -21.74 18.88
N PRO A 451 18.22 -22.93 19.54
CA PRO A 451 17.28 -23.99 19.21
C PRO A 451 15.82 -23.53 19.29
N TYR A 452 15.54 -22.60 20.21
CA TYR A 452 14.29 -21.86 20.33
C TYR A 452 14.61 -20.39 20.59
N ALA A 453 14.02 -19.49 19.81
CA ALA A 453 14.13 -18.05 20.01
C ALA A 453 12.75 -17.46 20.30
N THR A 454 12.66 -16.63 21.34
CA THR A 454 11.46 -15.81 21.59
C THR A 454 11.80 -14.34 21.36
N PHE A 455 10.94 -13.64 20.64
CA PHE A 455 11.00 -12.21 20.42
C PHE A 455 9.96 -11.50 21.29
N THR A 456 10.37 -10.44 21.98
CA THR A 456 9.50 -9.69 22.87
C THR A 456 9.67 -8.18 22.69
N SER A 457 8.71 -7.45 23.26
CA SER A 457 8.77 -6.01 23.47
C SER A 457 9.56 -5.68 24.75
N ASP A 458 9.48 -4.42 25.21
CA ASP A 458 10.24 -3.91 26.36
C ASP A 458 10.27 -4.85 27.58
N ASN A 459 11.47 -5.20 28.01
CA ASN A 459 11.76 -5.99 29.22
C ASN A 459 11.08 -7.37 29.24
N GLY A 460 11.04 -8.06 28.10
CA GLY A 460 10.54 -9.44 28.02
C GLY A 460 9.01 -9.55 27.91
N LYS A 461 8.31 -8.43 27.73
CA LYS A 461 6.85 -8.41 27.60
C LYS A 461 6.43 -8.93 26.22
N PRO A 462 5.42 -9.80 26.11
CA PRO A 462 4.85 -10.18 24.82
C PRO A 462 4.43 -8.95 24.01
N PHE A 463 4.46 -9.05 22.70
CA PHE A 463 3.91 -8.00 21.84
C PHE A 463 2.39 -7.91 22.03
N SER A 464 1.88 -6.69 22.19
CA SER A 464 0.44 -6.44 22.09
C SER A 464 0.04 -6.30 20.63
N ASN A 465 -0.95 -7.07 20.17
CA ASN A 465 -1.57 -6.86 18.86
C ASN A 465 -2.88 -6.04 18.96
N ASN A 466 -3.06 -5.30 20.05
CA ASN A 466 -4.17 -4.35 20.28
C ASN A 466 -5.57 -4.90 19.97
N GLY A 467 -5.84 -6.16 20.34
CA GLY A 467 -7.13 -6.82 20.12
C GLY A 467 -7.32 -7.43 18.72
N TRP A 468 -6.34 -7.30 17.83
CA TRP A 468 -6.31 -7.99 16.53
C TRP A 468 -5.83 -9.43 16.68
N ALA A 469 -6.34 -10.31 15.81
CA ALA A 469 -5.98 -11.72 15.82
C ALA A 469 -4.47 -11.90 15.68
N PHE A 470 -3.86 -12.56 16.66
CA PHE A 470 -2.42 -12.82 16.74
C PHE A 470 -2.20 -14.25 17.23
N ASN A 471 -1.19 -14.92 16.70
CA ASN A 471 -0.75 -16.21 17.21
C ASN A 471 0.56 -16.01 17.98
N GLU A 472 0.58 -16.33 19.27
CA GLU A 472 1.78 -16.25 20.12
C GLU A 472 2.95 -17.05 19.54
N ARG A 473 2.66 -18.16 18.83
CA ARG A 473 3.67 -18.95 18.13
C ARG A 473 4.39 -18.19 17.00
N SER A 474 3.92 -17.00 16.63
CA SER A 474 4.57 -16.11 15.68
C SER A 474 5.74 -15.33 16.26
N THR A 475 5.86 -15.27 17.60
CA THR A 475 6.95 -14.60 18.32
C THR A 475 7.66 -15.53 19.30
N GLU A 476 7.00 -16.60 19.76
CA GLU A 476 7.47 -17.44 20.86
C GLU A 476 8.06 -18.76 20.40
N GLN A 477 9.21 -19.09 20.99
CA GLN A 477 9.88 -20.40 20.88
C GLN A 477 10.10 -20.85 19.43
N LEU A 478 10.42 -19.92 18.53
CA LEU A 478 10.64 -20.16 17.12
C LEU A 478 11.88 -21.03 16.92
N THR A 479 11.73 -22.17 16.25
CA THR A 479 12.85 -23.07 15.90
C THR A 479 13.50 -22.64 14.59
N PRO A 480 14.80 -22.92 14.35
CA PRO A 480 15.47 -22.61 13.10
C PRO A 480 14.72 -23.12 11.86
N GLY A 481 14.34 -22.22 10.96
CA GLY A 481 13.62 -22.54 9.72
C GLY A 481 12.09 -22.59 9.85
N TYR A 482 11.52 -22.40 11.04
CA TYR A 482 10.07 -22.39 11.22
C TYR A 482 9.45 -21.10 10.66
N ILE A 483 8.40 -21.27 9.85
CA ILE A 483 7.64 -20.18 9.24
C ILE A 483 6.23 -20.17 9.87
N PRO A 484 5.85 -19.16 10.68
CA PRO A 484 4.51 -19.10 11.30
C PRO A 484 3.44 -18.80 10.25
N TRP A 485 2.44 -19.64 9.99
CA TRP A 485 1.48 -19.40 8.87
C TRP A 485 0.15 -18.76 9.26
N ILE A 486 -0.24 -18.88 10.53
CA ILE A 486 -1.55 -18.44 11.03
C ILE A 486 -1.34 -17.14 11.80
N ASN A 487 -1.93 -16.04 11.32
CA ASN A 487 -1.77 -14.70 11.88
C ASN A 487 -0.30 -14.36 12.26
N PRO A 488 0.62 -14.36 11.27
CA PRO A 488 2.05 -14.23 11.54
C PRO A 488 2.55 -12.85 11.97
N TYR A 489 1.74 -11.82 11.81
CA TYR A 489 2.18 -10.44 11.95
C TYR A 489 1.76 -9.87 13.30
N VAL A 490 2.71 -9.22 13.96
CA VAL A 490 2.48 -8.22 14.99
C VAL A 490 2.27 -6.88 14.31
N ARG A 491 1.15 -6.21 14.57
CA ARG A 491 0.89 -4.85 14.10
C ARG A 491 1.31 -3.84 15.16
N LEU A 492 2.40 -3.12 14.92
CA LEU A 492 3.04 -2.24 15.90
C LEU A 492 2.44 -0.83 15.95
N VAL A 493 2.02 -0.30 14.79
CA VAL A 493 1.48 1.06 14.69
C VAL A 493 -0.05 1.00 14.64
N GLN A 494 -0.69 1.58 15.65
CA GLN A 494 -2.10 1.95 15.61
C GLN A 494 -2.18 3.45 15.85
N MET A 495 -2.41 4.20 14.78
CA MET A 495 -2.69 5.63 14.87
C MET A 495 -4.19 5.77 15.06
N GLY A 496 -4.64 5.86 16.32
CA GLY A 496 -6.04 6.02 16.67
C GLY A 496 -6.20 6.57 18.08
N GLY A 497 -6.72 7.79 18.20
CA GLY A 497 -7.07 8.44 19.47
C GLY A 497 -5.91 9.15 20.20
N ASN A 498 -6.14 9.48 21.48
CA ASN A 498 -5.25 10.27 22.34
C ASN A 498 -4.08 9.45 22.94
N THR A 499 -3.57 8.44 22.23
CA THR A 499 -2.54 7.55 22.78
C THR A 499 -1.15 7.92 22.28
N LYS A 500 -0.26 8.18 23.24
CA LYS A 500 1.17 8.35 23.01
C LYS A 500 1.74 7.12 22.32
N ILE A 501 2.24 7.29 21.10
CA ILE A 501 3.00 6.25 20.41
C ILE A 501 4.40 6.27 21.00
N GLN A 502 4.81 5.17 21.65
CA GLN A 502 6.15 5.03 22.21
C GLN A 502 7.00 4.14 21.30
N THR A 503 8.28 4.48 21.17
CA THR A 503 9.28 3.58 20.58
C THR A 503 9.31 2.29 21.39
N GLN A 504 9.04 1.17 20.73
CA GLN A 504 9.08 -0.15 21.37
C GLN A 504 10.43 -0.81 21.09
N LYS A 505 11.00 -1.49 22.10
CA LYS A 505 12.15 -2.38 21.88
C LYS A 505 11.71 -3.69 21.23
N ILE A 506 12.64 -4.30 20.51
CA ILE A 506 12.55 -5.62 19.92
C ILE A 506 13.74 -6.40 20.45
N MET A 507 13.45 -7.37 21.32
CA MET A 507 14.46 -8.10 22.08
C MET A 507 14.37 -9.60 21.77
N ALA A 508 15.52 -10.27 21.68
CA ALA A 508 15.62 -11.71 21.51
C ALA A 508 15.98 -12.40 22.83
N TYR A 509 15.46 -13.60 23.02
CA TYR A 509 15.67 -14.42 24.21
C TYR A 509 16.02 -15.86 23.82
N HIS A 510 16.92 -16.45 24.62
CA HIS A 510 17.17 -17.90 24.62
C HIS A 510 16.00 -18.60 25.29
N ALA A 511 15.07 -19.10 24.46
CA ALA A 511 13.92 -19.84 24.91
C ALA A 511 14.23 -21.35 25.00
N THR A 512 13.33 -22.10 25.62
CA THR A 512 13.28 -23.56 25.49
C THR A 512 11.92 -23.97 24.94
N GLU A 513 11.72 -25.25 24.65
CA GLU A 513 10.39 -25.79 24.29
C GLU A 513 9.32 -25.49 25.33
N ASN A 514 9.70 -25.26 26.60
CA ASN A 514 8.76 -25.08 27.72
C ASN A 514 8.96 -23.75 28.48
N THR A 515 9.78 -22.83 27.98
CA THR A 515 10.07 -21.56 28.67
C THR A 515 9.96 -20.38 27.73
N THR A 516 9.09 -19.44 28.09
CA THR A 516 8.87 -18.16 27.39
C THR A 516 8.95 -17.01 28.41
N PRO A 517 9.67 -15.90 28.12
CA PRO A 517 10.53 -15.73 26.94
C PRO A 517 11.87 -16.48 27.05
N GLY A 518 12.24 -16.95 28.25
CA GLY A 518 13.54 -17.57 28.53
C GLY A 518 14.54 -16.56 29.12
N SER A 519 15.84 -16.79 28.93
CA SER A 519 16.88 -15.85 29.36
C SER A 519 17.18 -14.82 28.27
N TRP A 520 17.42 -13.57 28.65
CA TRP A 520 17.76 -12.51 27.69
C TRP A 520 19.05 -12.88 26.94
N ALA A 521 19.02 -12.75 25.61
CA ALA A 521 20.19 -12.92 24.76
C ALA A 521 20.93 -11.58 24.66
N ASP A 522 21.79 -11.30 25.64
CA ASP A 522 22.56 -10.06 25.73
C ASP A 522 23.63 -9.94 24.64
N GLU A 523 23.95 -11.04 23.94
CA GLU A 523 24.82 -11.04 22.77
C GLU A 523 24.15 -10.52 21.49
N VAL A 524 22.80 -10.44 21.46
CA VAL A 524 22.03 -9.92 20.33
C VAL A 524 21.64 -8.47 20.63
N ALA A 525 22.08 -7.56 19.76
CA ALA A 525 21.74 -6.14 19.90
C ALA A 525 20.21 -5.94 19.98
N ILE A 526 19.78 -5.07 20.90
CA ILE A 526 18.38 -4.64 21.00
C ILE A 526 18.10 -3.71 19.82
N TYR A 527 17.03 -4.02 19.10
CA TYR A 527 16.48 -3.12 18.09
C TYR A 527 15.29 -2.37 18.67
N THR A 528 14.90 -1.31 18.00
CA THR A 528 13.74 -0.50 18.29
C THR A 528 12.89 -0.36 17.05
N THR A 529 11.65 0.10 17.20
CA THR A 529 10.80 0.43 16.04
C THR A 529 11.43 1.49 15.13
N GLN A 530 12.32 2.34 15.64
CA GLN A 530 13.04 3.33 14.83
C GLN A 530 14.07 2.68 13.90
N ASP A 531 14.59 1.50 14.25
CA ASP A 531 15.50 0.75 13.36
C ASP A 531 14.79 0.17 12.11
N LEU A 532 13.45 0.25 12.05
CA LEU A 532 12.68 -0.03 10.84
C LEU A 532 12.79 1.10 9.80
N ILE A 533 13.35 2.25 10.18
CA ILE A 533 13.58 3.40 9.31
C ILE A 533 14.89 3.17 8.55
N ALA A 534 14.77 2.72 7.29
CA ALA A 534 15.93 2.43 6.46
C ALA A 534 16.81 3.67 6.16
N LYS A 535 16.20 4.85 6.12
CA LYS A 535 16.86 6.12 5.75
C LYS A 535 16.43 7.27 6.67
N PRO A 536 17.02 7.39 7.88
CA PRO A 536 16.61 8.38 8.89
C PRO A 536 16.65 9.84 8.39
N GLU A 537 17.59 10.17 7.51
CA GLU A 537 17.74 11.51 6.94
C GLU A 537 16.50 12.00 6.17
N LEU A 538 15.64 11.09 5.70
CA LEU A 538 14.37 11.42 5.04
C LEU A 538 13.37 12.10 5.99
N PHE A 539 13.51 11.88 7.30
CA PHE A 539 12.64 12.44 8.33
C PHE A 539 13.33 13.59 9.10
N ALA A 540 14.66 13.59 9.15
CA ALA A 540 15.46 14.59 9.84
C ALA A 540 15.22 16.04 9.36
N VAL A 541 14.65 16.23 8.15
CA VAL A 541 14.25 17.55 7.61
C VAL A 541 13.25 18.30 8.50
N ARG A 542 12.54 17.59 9.38
CA ARG A 542 11.60 18.16 10.36
C ARG A 542 12.13 18.15 11.80
N GLY A 543 13.42 17.84 11.99
CA GLY A 543 14.12 17.91 13.27
C GLY A 543 13.95 16.70 14.20
N ALA A 544 13.15 15.69 13.83
CA ALA A 544 13.01 14.45 14.60
C ALA A 544 12.65 13.26 13.71
N LEU A 545 12.82 12.05 14.25
CA LEU A 545 12.44 10.80 13.60
C LEU A 545 11.07 10.33 14.09
N PRO A 546 10.24 9.73 13.23
CA PRO A 546 9.06 9.00 13.69
C PRO A 546 9.46 7.78 14.51
N ASN A 547 8.49 7.18 15.20
CA ASN A 547 8.73 5.96 15.97
C ASN A 547 9.02 4.74 15.10
N ALA A 548 8.50 4.71 13.86
CA ALA A 548 8.72 3.67 12.86
C ALA A 548 8.45 4.23 11.47
N ASP A 549 8.96 3.56 10.43
CA ASP A 549 8.44 3.71 9.07
C ASP A 549 7.29 2.69 8.85
N ILE A 550 6.46 2.99 7.86
CA ILE A 550 5.30 2.15 7.50
C ILE A 550 5.74 1.04 6.55
N GLY A 551 5.15 -0.14 6.69
CA GLY A 551 5.42 -1.27 5.81
C GLY A 551 5.15 -2.64 6.42
N SER A 552 5.40 -3.66 5.61
CA SER A 552 5.48 -5.04 6.08
C SER A 552 6.94 -5.46 6.19
N TYR A 553 7.32 -6.03 7.33
CA TYR A 553 8.69 -6.37 7.67
C TYR A 553 8.81 -7.82 8.12
N SER A 554 9.93 -8.44 7.78
CA SER A 554 10.42 -9.65 8.45
C SER A 554 11.66 -9.31 9.28
N ILE A 555 11.68 -9.77 10.53
CA ILE A 555 12.84 -9.69 11.42
C ILE A 555 13.31 -11.11 11.71
N ALA A 556 14.52 -11.43 11.27
CA ALA A 556 15.09 -12.75 11.41
C ALA A 556 16.30 -12.73 12.34
N LEU A 557 16.33 -13.61 13.35
CA LEU A 557 17.57 -13.90 14.07
C LEU A 557 18.45 -14.80 13.19
N ILE A 558 19.62 -14.29 12.81
CA ILE A 558 20.58 -14.96 11.93
C ILE A 558 21.95 -15.03 12.60
N GLY A 559 22.89 -15.76 12.01
CA GLY A 559 24.27 -15.87 12.50
C GLY A 559 24.57 -17.19 13.17
N LYS A 560 25.75 -17.26 13.80
CA LYS A 560 26.25 -18.42 14.53
C LYS A 560 27.18 -17.98 15.67
N GLN A 561 27.59 -18.93 16.50
CA GLN A 561 28.62 -18.74 17.52
C GLN A 561 30.00 -18.77 16.84
N THR A 562 30.69 -17.64 16.86
CA THR A 562 31.94 -17.44 16.12
C THR A 562 32.66 -16.18 16.58
N GLU A 563 33.99 -16.20 16.52
CA GLU A 563 34.82 -15.01 16.76
C GLU A 563 34.77 -14.05 15.58
N ASP A 564 34.54 -14.54 14.36
CA ASP A 564 34.40 -13.69 13.17
C ASP A 564 33.18 -12.77 13.28
N PRO A 565 33.37 -11.44 13.44
CA PRO A 565 32.28 -10.50 13.70
C PRO A 565 31.25 -10.46 12.56
N ARG A 566 31.63 -10.87 11.34
CA ARG A 566 30.74 -10.87 10.17
C ARG A 566 29.58 -11.86 10.32
N TYR A 567 29.78 -12.93 11.08
CA TYR A 567 28.83 -14.06 11.17
C TYR A 567 28.22 -14.22 12.58
N LYS A 568 28.45 -13.25 13.48
CA LYS A 568 27.87 -13.26 14.83
C LYS A 568 26.34 -13.16 14.79
N SER A 569 25.71 -13.70 15.83
CA SER A 569 24.27 -13.64 16.05
C SER A 569 23.76 -12.19 16.02
N ARG A 570 22.75 -11.91 15.18
CA ARG A 570 22.10 -10.60 15.11
C ARG A 570 20.71 -10.70 14.48
N MET A 571 19.89 -9.68 14.69
CA MET A 571 18.65 -9.53 13.95
C MET A 571 18.91 -8.89 12.58
N MET A 572 18.22 -9.38 11.56
CA MET A 572 18.17 -8.83 10.21
C MET A 572 16.76 -8.37 9.91
N ILE A 573 16.61 -7.14 9.42
CA ILE A 573 15.32 -6.55 9.04
C ILE A 573 15.20 -6.57 7.51
N VAL A 574 14.07 -7.03 7.00
CA VAL A 574 13.73 -7.01 5.57
C VAL A 574 12.37 -6.34 5.39
N LYS A 575 12.35 -5.20 4.68
CA LYS A 575 11.11 -4.52 4.29
C LYS A 575 10.59 -5.10 2.97
N HIS A 576 9.31 -5.49 2.94
CA HIS A 576 8.69 -6.12 1.77
C HIS A 576 7.86 -5.16 0.89
N THR A 577 7.54 -3.97 1.41
CA THR A 577 6.77 -2.92 0.72
C THR A 577 7.68 -1.77 0.32
N LYS A 578 8.78 -2.07 -0.38
CA LYS A 578 9.76 -1.06 -0.79
C LYS A 578 9.12 0.07 -1.59
#